data_AF-A0A4R0WQ44-F1
#
_entry.id   AF-A0A4R0WQ44-F1
#
_cell.length_a   1.000
_cell.length_b   1.000
_cell.length_c   1.000
_cell.angle_alpha   90.00
_cell.angle_beta   90.00
_cell.angle_gamma   90.00
#
_symmetry.space_group_name_H-M   'P 1'
#
loop_
_entity.id
_entity.type
_entity.pdbx_description
1 polymer ?
#
loop_
_entity_poly.entity_id
_entity_poly.type
_entity_poly.pdbx_seq_one_letter_code
_entity_poly.pdbx_strand_id
1 'polypeptide(L)'
;YVKWHMMQAWRPLLFADEEQVAKARRDPVAPARRSAGALRKVSNRTLEDGTCVHSFDSLLHHLSTIVRNACHHPGASAHEATFTLDTAPDAKQLQA
;
A
#
# COMPACT_ATOMS: atom_id res chain seq x y z
N TYR A 1 -6.27 -5.84 -15.24
CA TYR A 1 -4.82 -6.15 -15.32
C TYR A 1 -4.00 -5.35 -14.31
N VAL A 2 -4.19 -4.02 -14.21
CA VAL A 2 -3.42 -3.12 -13.31
C VAL A 2 -3.40 -3.54 -11.83
N LYS A 3 -4.56 -3.82 -11.23
CA LYS A 3 -4.64 -4.24 -9.82
C LYS A 3 -3.73 -5.43 -9.49
N TRP A 4 -3.64 -6.43 -10.38
CA TRP A 4 -2.80 -7.60 -10.15
C TRP A 4 -1.32 -7.21 -10.05
N HIS A 5 -0.84 -6.34 -10.94
CA HIS A 5 0.53 -5.83 -10.93
C HIS A 5 0.85 -5.03 -9.68
N MET A 6 -0.06 -4.13 -9.28
CA MET A 6 0.09 -3.37 -8.03
C MET A 6 0.15 -4.31 -6.82
N MET A 7 -0.71 -5.32 -6.78
CA MET A 7 -0.68 -6.33 -5.72
C MET A 7 0.60 -7.16 -5.73
N GLN A 8 1.25 -7.38 -6.88
CA GLN A 8 2.56 -8.04 -6.93
C GLN A 8 3.69 -7.13 -6.44
N ALA A 9 3.69 -5.85 -6.84
CA ALA A 9 4.69 -4.88 -6.38
C ALA A 9 4.60 -4.64 -4.87
N TRP A 10 3.37 -4.50 -4.34
CA TRP A 10 3.12 -4.15 -2.95
C TRP A 10 2.92 -5.34 -2.02
N ARG A 11 3.27 -6.57 -2.42
CA ARG A 11 3.13 -7.74 -1.53
C ARG A 11 3.74 -7.55 -0.12
N PRO A 12 4.89 -6.87 0.04
CA PRO A 12 5.44 -6.62 1.36
C PRO A 12 4.49 -5.81 2.26
N LEU A 13 3.72 -4.88 1.69
CA LEU A 13 2.79 -4.01 2.40
C LEU A 13 1.40 -4.63 2.61
N LEU A 14 1.07 -5.69 1.87
CA LEU A 14 -0.25 -6.29 1.83
C LEU A 14 -0.35 -7.55 2.69
N PHE A 15 -1.58 -8.01 2.95
CA PHE A 15 -1.89 -9.39 3.37
C PHE A 15 -1.63 -10.41 2.24
N ALA A 16 -0.48 -10.28 1.58
CA ALA A 16 0.01 -11.17 0.56
C ALA A 16 1.24 -11.91 1.10
N ASP A 17 1.28 -13.19 0.80
CA ASP A 17 2.42 -14.04 1.13
C ASP A 17 3.60 -13.70 0.24
N GLU A 18 4.77 -13.40 0.76
CA GLU A 18 5.91 -12.99 -0.07
C GLU A 18 6.67 -14.17 -0.71
N GLU A 19 6.47 -15.38 -0.18
CA GLU A 19 7.25 -16.56 -0.59
C GLU A 19 6.74 -17.19 -1.90
N GLN A 20 6.94 -16.48 -3.03
CA GLN A 20 6.40 -16.89 -4.34
C GLN A 20 7.11 -18.08 -4.96
N VAL A 21 8.42 -18.22 -4.74
CA VAL A 21 9.22 -19.31 -5.32
C VAL A 21 8.71 -20.67 -4.85
N ALA A 22 8.41 -20.80 -3.55
CA ALA A 22 7.84 -22.02 -2.99
C ALA A 22 6.47 -22.34 -3.58
N LYS A 23 5.66 -21.33 -3.91
CA LYS A 23 4.34 -21.50 -4.54
C LYS A 23 4.42 -21.92 -5.99
N ALA A 24 5.43 -21.49 -6.72
CA ALA A 24 5.61 -21.84 -8.13
C ALA A 24 6.08 -23.30 -8.31
N ARG A 25 6.75 -23.89 -7.30
CA ARG A 25 7.36 -25.23 -7.38
C ARG A 25 6.58 -26.32 -6.64
N ARG A 26 5.46 -25.98 -5.99
CA ARG A 26 4.66 -26.95 -5.24
C ARG A 26 3.88 -27.88 -6.16
N ASP A 27 3.51 -29.04 -5.62
CA ASP A 27 2.53 -29.92 -6.26
C ASP A 27 1.21 -29.15 -6.53
N PRO A 28 0.77 -29.05 -7.79
CA PRO A 28 -0.41 -28.27 -8.17
C PRO A 28 -1.72 -28.80 -7.58
N VAL A 29 -1.80 -30.09 -7.23
CA VAL A 29 -3.01 -30.70 -6.67
C VAL A 29 -2.96 -30.88 -5.15
N ALA A 30 -1.79 -30.70 -4.53
CA ALA A 30 -1.67 -30.69 -3.08
C ALA A 30 -2.31 -29.42 -2.45
N PRO A 31 -2.82 -29.49 -1.21
CA PRO A 31 -3.39 -28.32 -0.53
C PRO A 31 -2.40 -27.15 -0.42
N ALA A 32 -2.91 -25.93 -0.65
CA ALA A 32 -2.12 -24.72 -0.56
C ALA A 32 -1.67 -24.43 0.87
N ARG A 33 -0.35 -24.33 1.10
CA ARG A 33 0.23 -23.92 2.38
C ARG A 33 0.65 -22.45 2.34
N ARG A 34 0.34 -21.71 3.40
CA ARG A 34 0.78 -20.32 3.61
C ARG A 34 2.17 -20.34 4.26
N SER A 35 3.03 -19.41 3.90
CA SER A 35 4.33 -19.26 4.55
C SER A 35 4.19 -18.83 6.02
N ALA A 36 5.25 -19.03 6.80
CA ALA A 36 5.32 -18.53 8.18
C ALA A 36 5.14 -17.00 8.24
N GLY A 37 5.75 -16.27 7.30
CA GLY A 37 5.60 -14.81 7.20
C GLY A 37 4.16 -14.39 6.93
N ALA A 38 3.46 -15.09 6.03
CA ALA A 38 2.05 -14.82 5.75
C ALA A 38 1.15 -15.08 6.97
N LEU A 39 1.41 -16.15 7.72
CA LEU A 39 0.68 -16.45 8.96
C LEU A 39 0.94 -15.39 10.03
N ARG A 40 2.19 -14.92 10.16
CA ARG A 40 2.55 -13.84 11.09
C ARG A 40 1.85 -12.53 10.76
N LYS A 41 1.81 -12.12 9.48
CA LYS A 41 1.04 -10.93 9.05
C LYS A 41 -0.44 -11.03 9.41
N VAL A 42 -1.05 -12.21 9.22
CA VAL A 42 -2.46 -12.44 9.56
C VAL A 42 -2.68 -12.39 11.07
N SER A 43 -1.80 -13.00 11.85
CA SER A 43 -1.88 -13.03 13.32
C SER A 43 -1.71 -11.64 13.93
N ASN A 44 -0.62 -10.96 13.58
CA ASN A 44 -0.20 -9.74 14.27
C ASN A 44 -0.81 -8.49 13.64
N ARG A 45 -1.24 -8.57 12.38
CA ARG A 45 -1.67 -7.43 11.56
C ARG A 45 -0.62 -6.31 11.49
N THR A 46 0.64 -6.67 11.68
CA THR A 46 1.81 -5.78 11.57
C THR A 46 2.86 -6.37 10.64
N LEU A 47 3.67 -5.48 10.08
CA LEU A 47 4.88 -5.77 9.33
C LEU A 47 6.09 -5.89 10.28
N GLU A 48 7.25 -6.26 9.74
CA GLU A 48 8.50 -6.41 10.51
C GLU A 48 8.96 -5.11 11.17
N ASP A 49 8.68 -3.98 10.53
CA ASP A 49 8.99 -2.64 11.02
C ASP A 49 8.02 -2.14 12.12
N GLY A 50 7.10 -2.99 12.56
CA GLY A 50 6.09 -2.68 13.59
C GLY A 50 4.87 -1.93 13.06
N THR A 51 4.84 -1.58 11.78
CA THR A 51 3.74 -0.82 11.20
C THR A 51 2.58 -1.71 10.74
N CYS A 52 1.38 -1.14 10.58
CA CYS A 52 0.19 -1.91 10.19
C CYS A 52 0.33 -2.50 8.77
N VAL A 53 -0.09 -3.75 8.59
CA VAL A 53 -0.25 -4.37 7.25
C VAL A 53 -1.58 -3.95 6.64
N HIS A 54 -1.61 -3.75 5.32
CA HIS A 54 -2.79 -3.24 4.63
C HIS A 54 -3.54 -4.30 3.82
N SER A 55 -4.85 -4.11 3.70
CA SER A 55 -5.60 -4.60 2.53
C SER A 55 -5.31 -3.70 1.32
N PHE A 56 -5.58 -4.18 0.10
CA PHE A 56 -5.40 -3.37 -1.10
C PHE A 56 -6.17 -2.04 -1.04
N ASP A 57 -7.41 -2.10 -0.56
CA ASP A 57 -8.27 -0.92 -0.42
C ASP A 57 -7.72 0.07 0.62
N SER A 58 -7.38 -0.41 1.81
CA SER A 58 -6.79 0.44 2.86
C SER A 58 -5.43 1.03 2.46
N LEU A 59 -4.67 0.35 1.59
CA LEU A 59 -3.42 0.89 1.05
C LEU A 59 -3.72 2.00 0.05
N LEU A 60 -4.69 1.81 -0.86
CA LEU A 60 -5.12 2.87 -1.77
C LEU A 60 -5.66 4.08 -1.01
N HIS A 61 -6.44 3.87 0.05
CA HIS A 61 -6.90 4.96 0.91
C HIS A 61 -5.73 5.71 1.55
N HIS A 62 -4.71 4.98 2.05
CA HIS A 62 -3.50 5.58 2.60
C HIS A 62 -2.75 6.42 1.56
N LEU A 63 -2.53 5.86 0.37
CA LEU A 63 -1.85 6.54 -0.74
C LEU A 63 -2.66 7.73 -1.29
N SER A 64 -3.99 7.69 -1.20
CA SER A 64 -4.87 8.76 -1.69
C SER A 64 -4.71 10.08 -0.93
N THR A 65 -4.04 10.06 0.22
CA THR A 65 -3.71 11.28 0.97
C THR A 65 -2.54 12.06 0.35
N ILE A 66 -1.82 11.48 -0.62
CA ILE A 66 -0.83 12.20 -1.42
C ILE A 66 -1.56 12.97 -2.52
N VAL A 67 -1.65 14.29 -2.36
CA VAL A 67 -2.40 15.16 -3.26
C VAL A 67 -1.61 16.40 -3.66
N ARG A 68 -1.98 16.93 -4.82
CA ARG A 68 -1.56 18.24 -5.32
C ARG A 68 -2.76 19.17 -5.25
N ASN A 69 -2.75 20.11 -4.31
CA ASN A 69 -3.87 21.01 -4.06
C ASN A 69 -3.61 22.40 -4.67
N ALA A 70 -4.62 22.95 -5.34
CA ALA A 70 -4.64 24.37 -5.68
C ALA A 70 -5.24 25.14 -4.51
N CYS A 71 -4.44 25.99 -3.87
CA CYS A 71 -4.79 26.71 -2.66
C CYS A 71 -4.90 28.21 -2.96
N HIS A 72 -5.78 28.86 -2.21
CA HIS A 72 -5.83 30.30 -2.07
C HIS A 72 -5.15 30.72 -0.76
N HIS A 73 -4.63 31.94 -0.70
CA HIS A 73 -4.22 32.51 0.57
C HIS A 73 -5.44 32.87 1.43
N PRO A 74 -5.30 32.96 2.76
CA PRO A 74 -6.42 33.29 3.64
C PRO A 74 -7.01 34.67 3.33
N GLY A 75 -8.31 34.72 3.03
CA GLY A 75 -9.02 35.97 2.72
C GLY A 75 -9.04 36.33 1.23
N ALA A 76 -8.52 35.46 0.35
CA ALA A 76 -8.55 35.67 -1.09
C ALA A 76 -9.99 35.72 -1.63
N SER A 77 -10.19 36.57 -2.65
CA SER A 77 -11.45 36.59 -3.39
C SER A 77 -11.52 35.43 -4.42
N ALA A 78 -12.72 35.08 -4.88
CA ALA A 78 -12.93 33.96 -5.81
C ALA A 78 -12.22 34.10 -7.17
N HIS A 79 -11.77 35.30 -7.54
CA HIS A 79 -11.08 35.58 -8.80
C HIS A 79 -9.56 35.80 -8.64
N GLU A 80 -9.05 35.63 -7.42
CA GLU A 80 -7.64 35.86 -7.13
C GLU A 80 -6.77 34.64 -7.47
N ALA A 81 -5.48 34.88 -7.73
CA ALA A 81 -4.54 33.84 -8.13
C ALA A 81 -4.37 32.75 -7.07
N THR A 82 -4.24 31.51 -7.53
CA THR A 82 -3.96 30.32 -6.73
C THR A 82 -2.48 29.95 -6.78
N PHE A 83 -2.02 29.19 -5.79
CA PHE A 83 -0.73 28.49 -5.83
C PHE A 83 -0.92 27.00 -5.53
N THR A 84 0.06 26.19 -5.88
CA THR A 84 0.00 24.74 -5.72
C THR A 84 0.75 24.30 -4.46
N LEU A 85 0.17 23.36 -3.70
CA LEU A 85 0.82 22.73 -2.55
C LEU A 85 0.70 21.21 -2.64
N ASP A 86 1.84 20.53 -2.56
CA ASP A 86 1.94 19.07 -2.56
C ASP A 86 2.09 18.56 -1.13
N THR A 87 1.36 17.50 -0.77
CA THR A 87 1.54 16.82 0.53
C THR A 87 2.83 16.00 0.52
N ALA A 88 3.62 16.10 1.59
CA ALA A 88 4.83 15.28 1.74
C ALA A 88 4.47 13.83 2.09
N PRO A 89 5.02 12.83 1.36
CA PRO A 89 4.73 11.42 1.63
C PRO A 89 5.39 10.95 2.93
N ASP A 90 4.72 10.05 3.64
CA ASP A 90 5.31 9.31 4.76
C ASP A 90 6.17 8.11 4.29
N ALA A 91 6.84 7.44 5.23
CA ALA A 91 7.74 6.33 4.93
C ALA A 91 7.03 5.16 4.22
N LYS A 92 5.76 4.88 4.54
CA LYS A 92 4.98 3.81 3.88
C LYS A 92 4.60 4.21 2.46
N GLN A 93 4.21 5.46 2.28
CA GLN A 93 3.86 6.03 0.99
C GLN A 93 5.04 6.01 0.01
N LEU A 94 6.27 6.16 0.52
CA LEU A 94 7.50 6.03 -0.28
C LEU A 94 7.87 4.58 -0.64
N GLN A 95 7.35 3.61 0.11
CA GLN A 95 7.63 2.18 -0.10
C GLN A 95 6.70 1.53 -1.13
N ALA A 96 5.57 2.17 -1.43
CA ALA A 96 4.65 1.75 -2.48
C ALA A 96 5.16 2.22 -3.86
#